data_AF-A0A2S4ZWI5-F1
#
_entry.id   AF-A0A2S4ZWI5-F1
#
_cell.length_a   1.000
_cell.length_b   1.000
_cell.length_c   1.000
_cell.angle_alpha   90.00
_cell.angle_beta   90.00
_cell.angle_gamma   90.00
#
_symmetry.space_group_name_H-M   'P 1'
#
loop_
_entity.id
_entity.type
_entity.pdbx_description
1 polymer ?
#
loop_
_entity_poly.entity_id
_entity_poly.type
_entity_poly.pdbx_seq_one_letter_code
_entity_poly.pdbx_strand_id
1 'polypeptide(L)'
;MLANLRRGNEYLILERRDEEREGDWYIQVWFRDNNTYQLEYRDGVPAEHYQTRTVSQEKVLQALLGWMLDKPDWREGFMWTNIGHMFAPAADGEDEPTA
;
A
#
# COMPACT_ATOMS: atom_id res chain seq x y z
N MET A 1 -12.66 -8.39 -10.74
CA MET A 1 -13.58 -7.23 -10.76
C MET A 1 -13.63 -6.66 -9.34
N LEU A 2 -13.28 -5.38 -9.11
CA LEU A 2 -13.34 -4.70 -7.80
C LEU A 2 -14.78 -4.42 -7.30
N ALA A 3 -15.80 -4.95 -7.98
CA ALA A 3 -17.21 -4.60 -7.81
C ALA A 3 -17.80 -4.91 -6.41
N ASN A 4 -17.03 -5.55 -5.53
CA ASN A 4 -17.45 -5.90 -4.17
C ASN A 4 -16.84 -5.01 -3.08
N LEU A 5 -16.00 -4.03 -3.41
CA LEU A 5 -15.61 -2.99 -2.45
C LEU A 5 -16.82 -2.10 -2.17
N ARG A 6 -17.46 -2.33 -1.02
CA ARG A 6 -18.68 -1.65 -0.57
C ARG A 6 -18.69 -1.58 0.94
N ARG A 7 -19.60 -0.79 1.53
CA ARG A 7 -19.84 -0.82 2.98
C ARG A 7 -20.12 -2.27 3.43
N GLY A 8 -19.34 -2.76 4.38
CA GLY A 8 -19.37 -4.15 4.86
C GLY A 8 -18.37 -5.12 4.19
N ASN A 9 -17.66 -4.70 3.14
CA ASN A 9 -16.49 -5.37 2.58
C ASN A 9 -15.57 -4.31 1.94
N GLU A 10 -14.97 -3.50 2.79
CA GLU A 10 -14.35 -2.21 2.41
C GLU A 10 -12.88 -2.35 2.06
N TYR A 11 -12.29 -3.51 2.29
CA TYR A 11 -10.87 -3.75 2.10
C TYR A 11 -10.62 -4.92 1.15
N LEU A 12 -9.54 -4.79 0.37
CA LEU A 12 -9.01 -5.86 -0.46
C LEU A 12 -7.49 -5.83 -0.33
N ILE A 13 -6.88 -6.98 -0.09
CA ILE A 13 -5.42 -7.13 -0.03
C ILE A 13 -5.04 -8.22 -1.03
N LEU A 14 -4.05 -7.93 -1.87
CA LEU A 14 -3.38 -8.91 -2.72
C LEU A 14 -1.95 -9.04 -2.20
N GLU A 15 -1.57 -10.24 -1.82
CA GLU A 15 -0.22 -10.58 -1.37
C GLU A 15 0.47 -11.44 -2.43
N ARG A 16 1.75 -11.17 -2.67
CA ARG A 16 2.61 -12.12 -3.38
C ARG A 16 3.02 -13.22 -2.41
N ARG A 17 2.84 -14.46 -2.84
CA ARG A 17 3.18 -15.68 -2.08
C ARG A 17 4.25 -16.51 -2.79
N ASP A 18 4.72 -15.98 -3.91
CA ASP A 18 5.73 -16.50 -4.81
C ASP A 18 7.10 -16.50 -4.10
N GLU A 19 7.41 -17.69 -3.58
CA GLU A 19 8.74 -18.31 -3.55
C GLU A 19 9.79 -17.69 -2.62
N GLU A 20 9.80 -18.16 -1.37
CA GLU A 20 10.95 -18.17 -0.43
C GLU A 20 11.62 -16.82 -0.13
N ARG A 21 10.98 -15.70 -0.45
CA ARG A 21 11.51 -14.37 -0.18
C ARG A 21 11.03 -13.88 1.18
N GLU A 22 11.96 -13.60 2.10
CA GLU A 22 11.65 -12.93 3.37
C GLU A 22 11.19 -11.49 3.11
N GLY A 23 9.98 -11.15 3.56
CA GLY A 23 9.43 -9.81 3.46
C GLY A 23 7.95 -9.80 3.14
N ASP A 24 7.38 -8.61 3.12
CA ASP A 24 5.97 -8.35 2.89
C ASP A 24 5.78 -7.63 1.54
N TRP A 25 5.28 -8.34 0.54
CA TRP A 25 4.90 -7.76 -0.76
C TRP A 25 3.41 -7.82 -0.94
N TYR A 26 2.76 -6.67 -0.81
CA TYR A 26 1.32 -6.57 -1.00
C TYR A 26 0.93 -5.26 -1.64
N ILE A 27 -0.26 -5.26 -2.23
CA ILE A 27 -1.04 -4.07 -2.55
C ILE A 27 -2.42 -4.20 -1.91
N GLN A 28 -2.87 -3.14 -1.24
CA GLN A 28 -4.17 -3.12 -0.59
C GLN A 28 -4.99 -1.90 -1.03
N VAL A 29 -6.31 -2.07 -0.98
CA VAL A 29 -7.29 -1.04 -1.23
C VAL A 29 -8.22 -0.97 -0.04
N TRP A 30 -8.49 0.24 0.45
CA TRP A 30 -9.57 0.51 1.39
C TRP A 30 -10.51 1.58 0.82
N PHE A 31 -11.78 1.25 0.65
CA PHE A 31 -12.84 2.20 0.35
C PHE A 31 -13.29 2.91 1.64
N ARG A 32 -12.98 4.21 1.73
CA ARG A 32 -13.20 5.06 2.90
C ARG A 32 -14.62 5.64 2.92
N ASP A 33 -15.09 6.03 4.11
CA ASP A 33 -16.42 6.61 4.33
C ASP A 33 -16.71 7.89 3.54
N ASN A 34 -15.66 8.63 3.16
CA ASN A 34 -15.74 9.85 2.35
C ASN A 34 -15.75 9.56 0.83
N ASN A 35 -16.09 8.34 0.43
CA ASN A 35 -16.10 7.87 -0.96
C ASN A 35 -14.74 8.00 -1.68
N THR A 36 -13.63 7.85 -0.93
CA THR A 36 -12.29 7.79 -1.52
C THR A 36 -11.71 6.39 -1.40
N TYR A 37 -10.89 6.00 -2.38
CA TYR A 37 -10.06 4.82 -2.31
C TYR A 37 -8.71 5.23 -1.72
N GLN A 38 -8.31 4.57 -0.64
CA GLN A 38 -6.93 4.56 -0.19
C GLN A 38 -6.25 3.34 -0.80
N LEU A 39 -5.15 3.58 -1.50
CA LEU A 39 -4.31 2.53 -2.07
C LEU A 39 -2.97 2.54 -1.34
N GLU A 40 -2.51 1.37 -0.93
CA GLU A 40 -1.21 1.21 -0.31
C GLU A 40 -0.48 0.01 -0.90
N TYR A 41 0.84 0.05 -0.89
CA TYR A 41 1.65 -1.12 -1.16
C TYR A 41 2.85 -1.18 -0.23
N ARG A 42 3.38 -2.38 -0.05
CA ARG A 42 4.65 -2.62 0.62
C ARG A 42 5.59 -3.36 -0.32
N ASP A 43 6.83 -2.89 -0.37
CA ASP A 43 7.90 -3.45 -1.19
C ASP A 43 8.93 -4.15 -0.30
N GLY A 44 8.53 -5.28 0.28
CA GLY A 44 9.38 -6.17 1.06
C GLY A 44 9.55 -5.76 2.53
N VAL A 45 9.86 -4.50 2.81
CA VAL A 45 10.20 -4.05 4.18
C VAL A 45 9.26 -2.94 4.70
N PRO A 46 9.11 -2.76 6.04
CA PRO A 46 8.25 -1.73 6.60
C PRO A 46 8.59 -0.30 6.19
N ALA A 47 9.87 0.01 5.98
CA ALA A 47 10.32 1.32 5.52
C ALA A 47 9.89 1.63 4.07
N GLU A 48 9.62 0.60 3.26
CA GLU A 48 9.19 0.70 1.86
C GLU A 48 7.66 0.51 1.76
N HIS A 49 6.93 1.32 2.53
CA HIS A 49 5.47 1.33 2.56
C HIS A 49 4.96 2.66 2.03
N TYR A 50 4.11 2.60 1.02
CA TYR A 50 3.65 3.76 0.28
C TYR A 50 2.12 3.82 0.27
N GLN A 51 1.58 5.04 0.28
CA GLN A 51 0.15 5.30 0.26
C GLN A 51 -0.20 6.38 -0.77
N THR A 52 -1.38 6.25 -1.37
CA THR A 52 -2.04 7.33 -2.11
C THR A 52 -3.55 7.30 -1.90
N ARG A 53 -4.24 8.35 -2.33
CA ARG A 53 -5.71 8.45 -2.27
C ARG A 53 -6.26 8.93 -3.60
N THR A 54 -7.40 8.39 -4.01
CA THR A 54 -8.09 8.78 -5.24
C THR A 54 -9.59 8.56 -5.13
N VAL A 55 -10.37 9.30 -5.93
CA VAL A 55 -11.80 9.02 -6.15
C VAL A 55 -12.04 8.12 -7.37
N SER A 56 -10.99 7.86 -8.17
CA SER A 56 -11.11 7.09 -9.42
C SER A 56 -10.95 5.60 -9.16
N GLN A 57 -12.06 4.87 -9.22
CA GLN A 57 -12.07 3.41 -9.18
C GLN A 57 -11.30 2.79 -10.35
N GLU A 58 -11.34 3.41 -11.53
CA GLU A 58 -10.62 2.93 -12.71
C GLU A 58 -9.11 2.96 -12.50
N LYS A 59 -8.56 4.05 -11.95
CA LYS A 59 -7.13 4.13 -11.62
C LYS A 59 -6.72 3.06 -10.62
N VAL A 60 -7.57 2.78 -9.62
CA VAL A 60 -7.33 1.70 -8.65
C VAL A 60 -7.29 0.33 -9.33
N LEU A 61 -8.24 0.06 -10.23
CA LEU A 61 -8.27 -1.19 -10.98
C LEU A 61 -7.02 -1.37 -11.84
N GLN A 62 -6.57 -0.32 -12.54
CA GLN A 62 -5.37 -0.37 -13.37
C GLN A 62 -4.12 -0.63 -12.54
N ALA A 63 -3.95 0.03 -11.39
CA ALA A 63 -2.82 -0.21 -10.51
C ALA A 63 -2.80 -1.64 -9.95
N LEU A 64 -3.94 -2.17 -9.48
CA LEU A 64 -4.03 -3.55 -8.99
C LEU A 64 -3.67 -4.57 -10.08
N LEU A 65 -4.23 -4.41 -11.28
CA LEU A 65 -3.95 -5.32 -12.39
C LEU A 65 -2.49 -5.20 -12.86
N GLY A 66 -1.95 -3.98 -12.90
CA GLY A 66 -0.55 -3.73 -13.23
C GLY A 66 0.40 -4.37 -12.22
N TRP A 67 0.13 -4.22 -10.93
CA TRP A 67 0.92 -4.83 -9.86
C TRP A 67 0.89 -6.37 -9.92
N MET A 68 -0.30 -6.94 -10.14
CA MET A 68 -0.50 -8.39 -10.28
C MET A 68 0.25 -8.97 -11.49
N LEU A 69 0.35 -8.20 -12.58
CA LEU A 69 1.04 -8.58 -13.81
C LEU A 69 2.51 -8.14 -13.85
N ASP A 70 3.05 -7.64 -12.73
CA ASP A 70 4.42 -7.14 -12.61
C ASP A 70 4.81 -6.05 -13.62
N LYS A 71 3.86 -5.19 -14.00
CA LYS A 71 4.11 -4.13 -14.99
C LYS A 71 4.91 -2.98 -14.38
N PRO A 72 6.02 -2.52 -14.96
CA PRO A 72 6.86 -1.48 -14.36
C PRO A 72 6.16 -0.13 -14.14
N ASP A 73 5.09 0.15 -14.89
CA ASP A 73 4.33 1.40 -14.90
C ASP A 73 3.11 1.39 -13.97
N TRP A 74 2.86 0.33 -13.19
CA TRP A 74 1.64 0.21 -12.38
C TRP A 74 1.48 1.33 -11.32
N ARG A 75 2.59 1.97 -10.94
CA ARG A 75 2.64 3.10 -9.99
C ARG A 75 2.30 4.44 -10.62
N GLU A 76 2.33 4.54 -11.95
CA GLU A 76 2.12 5.80 -12.66
C GLU A 76 0.68 6.34 -12.47
N GLY A 77 0.53 7.66 -12.58
CA GLY A 77 -0.78 8.31 -12.43
C GLY A 77 -1.24 8.56 -10.99
N PHE A 78 -0.38 8.25 -10.02
CA PHE A 78 -0.53 8.55 -8.59
C PHE A 78 0.65 9.35 -8.05
N MET A 79 0.37 10.17 -7.03
CA MET A 79 1.40 10.72 -6.15
C MET A 79 1.45 9.84 -4.90
N TRP A 80 2.54 9.08 -4.75
CA TRP A 80 2.74 8.20 -3.61
C TRP A 80 3.46 8.93 -2.48
N THR A 81 2.98 8.73 -1.26
CA THR A 81 3.64 9.19 -0.04
C THR A 81 4.24 7.97 0.65
N ASN A 82 5.54 8.00 0.92
CA ASN A 82 6.18 6.99 1.77
C ASN A 82 5.69 7.22 3.22
N ILE A 83 5.06 6.20 3.79
CA ILE A 83 4.56 6.15 5.16
C ILE A 83 5.33 5.12 6.01
N GLY A 84 6.45 4.60 5.51
CA GLY A 84 7.21 3.54 6.14
C GLY A 84 7.79 3.89 7.51
N HIS A 85 8.03 5.18 7.77
CA HIS A 85 8.43 5.66 9.10
C HIS A 85 7.40 5.35 10.21
N MET A 86 6.13 5.10 9.86
CA MET A 86 5.08 4.73 10.82
C MET A 86 5.13 3.24 11.20
N PHE A 87 5.88 2.42 10.46
CA PHE A 87 5.91 0.96 10.58
C PHE A 87 7.32 0.40 10.79
N ALA A 88 8.35 1.18 10.48
CA ALA A 88 9.71 0.84 10.87
C ALA A 88 9.81 0.86 12.41
N PRO A 89 10.59 -0.06 13.02
CA PRO A 89 10.91 0.07 14.43
C PRO A 89 11.51 1.45 14.69
N ALA A 90 11.20 2.05 15.85
CA ALA A 90 11.86 3.27 16.28
C ALA A 90 13.37 3.02 16.17
N ALA A 91 14.10 3.91 15.51
CA ALA A 91 15.54 3.85 15.56
C ALA A 91 15.94 3.91 17.04
N ASP A 92 16.50 2.82 17.55
CA ASP A 92 16.92 2.74 18.94
C ASP A 92 17.96 3.85 19.19
N GLY A 93 17.53 4.87 19.92
CA GLY A 93 18.39 5.83 20.62
C GLY A 93 18.76 7.08 19.83
N GLU A 94 18.11 8.20 20.15
CA GLU A 94 18.79 9.45 20.49
C GLU A 94 18.00 10.15 21.62
N ASP A 95 18.76 10.80 22.51
CA ASP A 95 18.36 11.64 23.66
C ASP A 95 18.06 10.97 25.02
N GLU A 96 19.13 10.49 25.67
CA GLU A 96 19.27 10.74 27.11
C GLU A 96 20.34 11.83 27.32
N PRO A 97 20.01 13.03 27.83
CA PRO A 97 21.00 14.05 28.09
C PRO A 97 21.86 13.58 29.28
N THR A 98 23.15 13.34 29.03
CA THR A 98 24.11 13.12 30.12
C THR A 98 24.19 14.40 30.95
N ALA A 99 23.75 14.30 32.20
CA ALA A 99 23.82 15.35 33.21
C ALA A 99 25.26 15.68 33.63
#